data_AF-A0A7K4BEU8-F1
#
_entry.id   AF-A0A7K4BEU8-F1
#
_cell.length_a   1.000
_cell.length_b   1.000
_cell.length_c   1.000
_cell.angle_alpha   90.00
_cell.angle_beta   90.00
_cell.angle_gamma   90.00
#
_symmetry.space_group_name_H-M   'P 1'
#
loop_
_entity.id
_entity.type
_entity.pdbx_description
1 polymer ?
#
loop_
_entity_poly.entity_id
_entity_poly.type
_entity_poly.pdbx_seq_one_letter_code
_entity_poly.pdbx_strand_id
1 'polypeptide(L)'
;VYLVGKEFRDRNVGIIAAALLTFSPFHIYYSQEARAYAPMLFFFSLALLFYLRAGRSNETRSWILFGVSSAIAFWMHFYAIVPIAILILHALVTSADKIRSDLRNARHLAFAVAAFVVVSLPLLIVTVNLFLVRTSSAPTFGIQGLDVIYQTLYQISGFSGPILILFAILFLLGTACTWRENRNGALLLVSMMVLPLVASIVLSSRMPMIPRYLIYLLPVYFIGIASSYTALSTLVQDRKAVYVAVAVAFLISMPFLATYYTTPQKNDWRGFSSELSGMTGERDLIVVLPPYIAQPLDYYYSNTTDGTLKLGANTGEDLRAIQEVYPDRRAFYVVTSDILAVDPTGDALGWLDENAVFAGQRMGIYLFASG
;
A
#
# COMPACT_ATOMS: atom_id res chain seq x y z
N VAL A 1 -8.08 -11.13 -8.71
CA VAL A 1 -8.31 -10.18 -9.84
C VAL A 1 -8.94 -10.82 -11.06
N TYR A 2 -8.44 -11.95 -11.60
CA TYR A 2 -9.09 -12.66 -12.72
C TYR A 2 -10.61 -12.85 -12.54
N LEU A 3 -11.02 -13.43 -11.40
CA LEU A 3 -12.43 -13.66 -11.10
C LEU A 3 -13.22 -12.36 -11.00
N VAL A 4 -12.63 -11.29 -10.46
CA VAL A 4 -13.30 -9.99 -10.35
C VAL A 4 -13.58 -9.43 -11.76
N GLY A 5 -12.60 -9.45 -12.66
CA GLY A 5 -12.80 -9.00 -14.04
C GLY A 5 -13.81 -9.86 -14.81
N LYS A 6 -13.79 -11.18 -14.58
CA LYS A 6 -14.76 -12.14 -15.14
C LYS A 6 -16.20 -11.85 -14.69
N GLU A 7 -16.39 -11.62 -13.40
CA GLU A 7 -17.71 -11.29 -12.85
C GLU A 7 -18.13 -9.86 -13.18
N PHE A 8 -17.20 -8.94 -13.37
CA PHE A 8 -17.51 -7.56 -13.74
C PHE A 8 -18.02 -7.48 -15.18
N ARG A 9 -17.31 -8.11 -16.12
CA ARG A 9 -17.64 -8.08 -17.54
C ARG A 9 -17.60 -9.48 -18.16
N ASP A 10 -16.41 -10.02 -18.38
CA ASP A 10 -16.19 -11.27 -19.11
C ASP A 10 -14.79 -11.88 -18.87
N ARG A 11 -14.58 -13.07 -19.45
CA ARG A 11 -13.31 -13.83 -19.32
C ARG A 11 -12.09 -13.02 -19.78
N ASN A 12 -12.20 -12.23 -20.84
CA ASN A 12 -11.07 -11.53 -21.44
C ASN A 12 -10.63 -10.37 -20.53
N VAL A 13 -11.58 -9.60 -19.97
CA VAL A 13 -11.30 -8.59 -18.94
C VAL A 13 -10.59 -9.22 -17.75
N GLY A 14 -11.04 -10.41 -17.32
CA GLY A 14 -10.39 -11.16 -16.26
C GLY A 14 -8.92 -11.49 -16.55
N ILE A 15 -8.61 -11.97 -17.76
CA ILE A 15 -7.23 -12.33 -18.15
C ILE A 15 -6.34 -11.09 -18.21
N ILE A 16 -6.79 -10.04 -18.90
CA ILE A 16 -6.01 -8.82 -19.09
C ILE A 16 -5.73 -8.13 -17.73
N ALA A 17 -6.74 -7.98 -16.88
CA ALA A 17 -6.58 -7.38 -15.56
C ALA A 17 -5.64 -8.21 -14.66
N ALA A 18 -5.70 -9.54 -14.74
CA ALA A 18 -4.79 -10.41 -14.01
C ALA A 18 -3.34 -10.29 -14.50
N ALA A 19 -3.14 -10.18 -15.82
CA ALA A 19 -1.80 -9.97 -16.39
C ALA A 19 -1.20 -8.62 -15.96
N LEU A 20 -1.98 -7.53 -16.02
CA LEU A 20 -1.57 -6.22 -15.53
C LEU A 20 -1.15 -6.26 -14.04
N LEU A 21 -1.91 -6.95 -13.19
CA LEU A 21 -1.53 -7.15 -11.79
C LEU A 21 -0.27 -7.99 -11.63
N THR A 22 -0.15 -9.08 -12.39
CA THR A 22 0.96 -10.04 -12.31
C THR A 22 2.29 -9.36 -12.59
N PHE A 23 2.31 -8.46 -13.58
CA PHE A 23 3.53 -7.75 -13.97
C PHE A 23 3.66 -6.36 -13.34
N SER A 24 2.70 -5.92 -12.52
CA SER A 24 2.71 -4.58 -11.92
C SER A 24 3.93 -4.37 -11.01
N PRO A 25 4.83 -3.42 -11.35
CA PRO A 25 5.93 -2.97 -10.49
C PRO A 25 5.50 -2.70 -9.04
N PHE A 26 4.41 -1.94 -8.90
CA PHE A 26 3.86 -1.52 -7.62
C PHE A 26 3.42 -2.71 -6.77
N HIS A 27 2.69 -3.66 -7.38
CA HIS A 27 2.25 -4.85 -6.68
C HIS A 27 3.42 -5.75 -6.26
N ILE A 28 4.39 -5.97 -7.16
CA ILE A 28 5.57 -6.82 -6.89
C ILE A 28 6.39 -6.25 -5.74
N TYR A 29 6.66 -4.95 -5.75
CA TYR A 29 7.43 -4.27 -4.71
C TYR A 29 6.87 -4.53 -3.30
N TYR A 30 5.56 -4.30 -3.13
CA TYR A 30 4.87 -4.46 -1.83
C TYR A 30 4.51 -5.91 -1.49
N SER A 31 4.54 -6.83 -2.46
CA SER A 31 4.39 -8.27 -2.21
C SER A 31 5.59 -8.88 -1.49
N GLN A 32 6.72 -8.19 -1.49
CA GLN A 32 7.96 -8.62 -0.82
C GLN A 32 8.21 -7.87 0.50
N GLU A 33 7.20 -7.19 1.06
CA GLU A 33 7.29 -6.59 2.39
C GLU A 33 6.48 -7.42 3.37
N ALA A 34 7.02 -7.67 4.56
CA ALA A 34 6.28 -8.21 5.70
C ALA A 34 5.37 -7.13 6.31
N ARG A 35 4.44 -6.61 5.49
CA ARG A 35 3.50 -5.52 5.82
C ARG A 35 2.10 -5.83 5.32
N ALA A 36 1.12 -5.07 5.80
CA ALA A 36 -0.29 -5.36 5.60
C ALA A 36 -0.87 -5.04 4.20
N TYR A 37 -0.08 -4.45 3.29
CA TYR A 37 -0.57 -3.96 2.00
C TYR A 37 -0.99 -5.08 1.03
N ALA A 38 -0.16 -6.10 0.85
CA ALA A 38 -0.49 -7.25 0.02
C ALA A 38 -1.72 -8.04 0.53
N PRO A 39 -1.84 -8.39 1.83
CA PRO A 39 -3.04 -9.05 2.32
C PRO A 39 -4.28 -8.14 2.27
N MET A 40 -4.16 -6.83 2.51
CA MET A 40 -5.26 -5.87 2.32
C MET A 40 -5.79 -5.92 0.88
N LEU A 41 -4.90 -5.83 -0.13
CA LEU A 41 -5.26 -5.95 -1.54
C LEU A 41 -6.00 -7.27 -1.84
N PHE A 42 -5.51 -8.39 -1.28
CA PHE A 42 -6.12 -9.70 -1.48
C PHE A 42 -7.54 -9.77 -0.92
N PHE A 43 -7.73 -9.41 0.35
CA PHE A 43 -9.04 -9.46 1.00
C PHE A 43 -10.01 -8.42 0.44
N PHE A 44 -9.53 -7.24 0.03
CA PHE A 44 -10.34 -6.29 -0.71
C PHE A 44 -10.77 -6.85 -2.08
N SER A 45 -9.88 -7.54 -2.80
CA SER A 45 -10.23 -8.19 -4.06
C SER A 45 -11.29 -9.29 -3.87
N LEU A 46 -11.25 -10.02 -2.75
CA LEU A 46 -12.30 -10.97 -2.38
C LEU A 46 -13.62 -10.27 -2.04
N ALA A 47 -13.57 -9.18 -1.26
CA ALA A 47 -14.74 -8.37 -0.97
C ALA A 47 -15.40 -7.86 -2.25
N LEU A 48 -14.61 -7.31 -3.18
CA LEU A 48 -15.08 -6.86 -4.49
C LEU A 48 -15.66 -8.00 -5.33
N LEU A 49 -15.05 -9.20 -5.31
CA LEU A 49 -15.58 -10.38 -6.00
C LEU A 49 -16.97 -10.77 -5.46
N PHE A 50 -17.09 -10.91 -4.14
CA PHE A 50 -18.36 -11.31 -3.52
C PHE A 50 -19.43 -10.23 -3.67
N TYR A 51 -19.03 -8.96 -3.62
CA TYR A 51 -19.90 -7.83 -3.93
C TYR A 51 -20.51 -7.93 -5.34
N LEU A 52 -19.68 -8.16 -6.36
CA LEU A 52 -20.15 -8.31 -7.74
C LEU A 52 -21.09 -9.51 -7.90
N ARG A 53 -20.77 -10.64 -7.25
CA ARG A 53 -21.65 -11.82 -7.23
C ARG A 53 -22.98 -11.56 -6.52
N ALA A 54 -22.94 -10.81 -5.42
CA ALA A 54 -24.11 -10.42 -4.64
C ALA A 54 -25.04 -9.46 -5.40
N GLY A 55 -24.50 -8.67 -6.35
CA GLY A 55 -25.30 -7.84 -7.24
C GLY A 55 -26.00 -8.62 -8.36
N ARG A 56 -25.45 -9.77 -8.77
CA ARG A 56 -26.02 -10.64 -9.83
C ARG A 56 -26.96 -11.72 -9.28
N SER A 57 -26.66 -12.23 -8.10
CA SER A 57 -27.43 -13.30 -7.42
C SER A 57 -28.13 -12.72 -6.20
N ASN A 58 -29.39 -13.07 -5.95
CA ASN A 58 -30.11 -12.64 -4.74
C ASN A 58 -29.71 -13.46 -3.49
N GLU A 59 -28.45 -13.92 -3.44
CA GLU A 59 -27.95 -14.85 -2.44
C GLU A 59 -27.34 -14.12 -1.24
N THR A 60 -27.87 -14.39 -0.04
CA THR A 60 -27.35 -13.84 1.22
C THR A 60 -25.90 -14.24 1.50
N ARG A 61 -25.47 -15.43 1.04
CA ARG A 61 -24.11 -15.93 1.25
C ARG A 61 -23.06 -14.98 0.66
N SER A 62 -23.28 -14.45 -0.53
CA SER A 62 -22.35 -13.51 -1.18
C SER A 62 -22.25 -12.20 -0.41
N TRP A 63 -23.36 -11.70 0.15
CA TRP A 63 -23.36 -10.51 1.01
C TRP A 63 -22.61 -10.73 2.33
N ILE A 64 -22.79 -11.90 2.98
CA ILE A 64 -22.05 -12.24 4.20
C ILE A 64 -20.55 -12.36 3.90
N LEU A 65 -20.17 -13.06 2.83
CA LEU A 65 -18.76 -13.21 2.42
C LEU A 65 -18.13 -11.87 2.02
N PHE A 66 -18.91 -10.96 1.42
CA PHE A 66 -18.50 -9.57 1.21
C PHE A 66 -18.22 -8.86 2.54
N GLY A 67 -19.13 -8.95 3.51
CA GLY A 67 -18.94 -8.34 4.84
C GLY A 67 -17.73 -8.88 5.60
N VAL A 68 -17.54 -10.21 5.63
CA VAL A 68 -16.38 -10.86 6.27
C VAL A 68 -15.07 -10.50 5.58
N SER A 69 -15.01 -10.56 4.24
CA SER A 69 -13.79 -10.20 3.50
C SER A 69 -13.44 -8.72 3.66
N SER A 70 -14.45 -7.86 3.72
CA SER A 70 -14.31 -6.43 4.02
C SER A 70 -13.73 -6.21 5.43
N ALA A 71 -14.23 -6.94 6.42
CA ALA A 71 -13.70 -6.87 7.77
C ALA A 71 -12.22 -7.29 7.81
N ILE A 72 -11.87 -8.41 7.18
CA ILE A 72 -10.47 -8.86 7.17
C ILE A 72 -9.57 -7.85 6.44
N ALA A 73 -10.03 -7.23 5.34
CA ALA A 73 -9.27 -6.15 4.70
C ALA A 73 -9.05 -4.95 5.63
N PHE A 74 -10.06 -4.58 6.42
CA PHE A 74 -9.98 -3.55 7.45
C PHE A 74 -9.03 -3.94 8.61
N TRP A 75 -9.00 -5.21 9.00
CA TRP A 75 -8.04 -5.75 9.96
C TRP A 75 -6.60 -5.63 9.47
N MET A 76 -6.36 -5.81 8.17
CA MET A 76 -5.03 -5.61 7.59
C MET A 76 -4.66 -4.12 7.61
N HIS A 77 -5.54 -3.25 7.15
CA HIS A 77 -5.27 -1.82 7.10
C HIS A 77 -6.56 -1.01 7.26
N PHE A 78 -6.63 -0.17 8.30
CA PHE A 78 -7.83 0.61 8.64
C PHE A 78 -8.34 1.47 7.49
N TYR A 79 -7.45 1.94 6.62
CA TYR A 79 -7.81 2.72 5.43
C TYR A 79 -8.73 1.96 4.45
N ALA A 80 -8.83 0.63 4.54
CA ALA A 80 -9.79 -0.16 3.77
C ALA A 80 -11.26 0.23 4.04
N ILE A 81 -11.54 0.92 5.16
CA ILE A 81 -12.89 1.43 5.44
C ILE A 81 -13.42 2.33 4.32
N VAL A 82 -12.55 3.09 3.64
CA VAL A 82 -12.93 4.02 2.56
C VAL A 82 -13.54 3.26 1.37
N PRO A 83 -12.85 2.32 0.70
CA PRO A 83 -13.45 1.58 -0.41
C PRO A 83 -14.63 0.70 0.03
N ILE A 84 -14.64 0.17 1.27
CA ILE A 84 -15.77 -0.61 1.78
C ILE A 84 -17.03 0.28 1.90
N ALA A 85 -16.90 1.48 2.45
CA ALA A 85 -18.00 2.44 2.54
C ALA A 85 -18.54 2.82 1.16
N ILE A 86 -17.65 2.97 0.16
CA ILE A 86 -18.07 3.25 -1.21
C ILE A 86 -18.81 2.04 -1.83
N LEU A 87 -18.40 0.80 -1.57
CA LEU A 87 -19.13 -0.40 -2.03
C LEU A 87 -20.53 -0.47 -1.43
N ILE A 88 -20.66 -0.16 -0.13
CA ILE A 88 -21.95 -0.09 0.57
C ILE A 88 -22.82 1.04 -0.01
N LEU A 89 -22.26 2.22 -0.24
CA LEU A 89 -22.98 3.34 -0.85
C LEU A 89 -23.44 3.00 -2.27
N HIS A 90 -22.57 2.40 -3.08
CA HIS A 90 -22.90 1.94 -4.42
C HIS A 90 -24.03 0.88 -4.37
N ALA A 91 -24.00 -0.04 -3.39
CA ALA A 91 -25.09 -1.00 -3.18
C ALA A 91 -26.43 -0.32 -2.89
N LEU A 92 -26.42 0.67 -1.99
CA LEU A 92 -27.59 1.44 -1.60
C LEU A 92 -28.18 2.17 -2.80
N VAL A 93 -27.35 2.88 -3.56
CA VAL A 93 -27.79 3.63 -4.76
C VAL A 93 -28.36 2.69 -5.81
N THR A 94 -27.69 1.59 -6.11
CA THR A 94 -28.14 0.65 -7.15
C THR A 94 -29.33 -0.23 -6.75
N SER A 95 -29.60 -0.34 -5.45
CA SER A 95 -30.74 -1.12 -4.91
C SER A 95 -31.86 -0.23 -4.38
N ALA A 96 -31.77 1.09 -4.51
CA ALA A 96 -32.67 2.06 -3.88
C ALA A 96 -34.14 1.80 -4.23
N ASP A 97 -34.47 1.61 -5.51
CA ASP A 97 -35.85 1.38 -5.96
C ASP A 97 -36.42 0.06 -5.44
N LYS A 98 -35.58 -0.99 -5.35
CA LYS A 98 -35.96 -2.30 -4.79
C LYS A 98 -36.20 -2.22 -3.29
N ILE A 99 -35.38 -1.46 -2.57
CA ILE A 99 -35.51 -1.25 -1.12
C ILE A 99 -36.73 -0.38 -0.82
N ARG A 100 -36.99 0.65 -1.65
CA ARG A 100 -38.14 1.54 -1.50
C ARG A 100 -39.47 0.82 -1.76
N SER A 101 -39.48 -0.15 -2.67
CA SER A 101 -40.65 -0.98 -2.95
C SER A 101 -40.87 -2.09 -1.92
N ASP A 102 -39.81 -2.73 -1.42
CA ASP A 102 -39.89 -3.70 -0.32
C ASP A 102 -38.63 -3.63 0.56
N LEU A 103 -38.82 -3.21 1.82
CA LEU A 103 -37.75 -3.04 2.80
C LEU A 103 -37.01 -4.36 3.09
N ARG A 104 -37.63 -5.52 2.85
CA ARG A 104 -36.97 -6.83 2.99
C ARG A 104 -35.75 -6.97 2.08
N ASN A 105 -35.68 -6.22 0.98
CA ASN A 105 -34.51 -6.20 0.10
C ASN A 105 -33.27 -5.60 0.79
N ALA A 106 -33.44 -4.79 1.84
CA ALA A 106 -32.33 -4.25 2.64
C ALA A 106 -31.65 -5.30 3.52
N ARG A 107 -32.29 -6.47 3.76
CA ARG A 107 -31.74 -7.53 4.63
C ARG A 107 -30.34 -7.97 4.20
N HIS A 108 -30.10 -8.00 2.89
CA HIS A 108 -28.84 -8.45 2.31
C HIS A 108 -27.70 -7.51 2.68
N LEU A 109 -27.92 -6.21 2.54
CA LEU A 109 -26.98 -5.20 2.97
C LEU A 109 -26.82 -5.18 4.50
N ALA A 110 -27.92 -5.33 5.23
CA ALA A 110 -27.90 -5.43 6.69
C ALA A 110 -27.03 -6.61 7.17
N PHE A 111 -27.14 -7.78 6.54
CA PHE A 111 -26.28 -8.93 6.85
C PHE A 111 -24.81 -8.69 6.52
N ALA A 112 -24.50 -8.00 5.42
CA ALA A 112 -23.13 -7.63 5.10
C ALA A 112 -22.53 -6.67 6.14
N VAL A 113 -23.29 -5.63 6.53
CA VAL A 113 -22.87 -4.66 7.55
C VAL A 113 -22.75 -5.34 8.91
N ALA A 114 -23.71 -6.19 9.29
CA ALA A 114 -23.65 -6.94 10.55
C ALA A 114 -22.43 -7.86 10.59
N ALA A 115 -22.15 -8.61 9.52
CA ALA A 115 -20.95 -9.44 9.42
C ALA A 115 -19.67 -8.59 9.53
N PHE A 116 -19.61 -7.44 8.86
CA PHE A 116 -18.48 -6.52 8.96
C PHE A 116 -18.25 -6.04 10.39
N VAL A 117 -19.31 -5.57 11.05
CA VAL A 117 -19.26 -5.01 12.41
C VAL A 117 -18.87 -6.09 13.41
N VAL A 118 -19.48 -7.27 13.37
CA VAL A 118 -19.19 -8.37 14.31
C VAL A 118 -17.72 -8.80 14.22
N VAL A 119 -17.18 -8.96 13.01
CA VAL A 119 -15.79 -9.36 12.80
C VAL A 119 -14.82 -8.22 13.15
N SER A 120 -15.21 -6.96 12.93
CA SER A 120 -14.33 -5.80 13.17
C SER A 120 -14.44 -5.21 14.58
N LEU A 121 -15.43 -5.64 15.38
CA LEU A 121 -15.75 -5.03 16.67
C LEU A 121 -14.53 -4.85 17.59
N PRO A 122 -13.63 -5.84 17.76
CA PRO A 122 -12.45 -5.68 18.62
C PRO A 122 -11.51 -4.56 18.16
N LEU A 123 -11.44 -4.31 16.85
CA LEU A 123 -10.55 -3.31 16.26
C LEU A 123 -11.17 -1.92 16.15
N LEU A 124 -12.50 -1.79 16.16
CA LEU A 124 -13.16 -0.49 15.99
C LEU A 124 -12.71 0.51 17.06
N ILE A 125 -12.64 0.08 18.32
CA ILE A 125 -12.19 0.92 19.44
C ILE A 125 -10.73 1.35 19.24
N VAL A 126 -9.85 0.40 18.94
CA VAL A 126 -8.41 0.66 18.71
C VAL A 126 -8.21 1.61 17.53
N THR A 127 -8.96 1.40 16.46
CA THR A 127 -8.87 2.22 15.24
C THR A 127 -9.32 3.65 15.48
N VAL A 128 -10.41 3.87 16.22
CA VAL A 128 -10.87 5.21 16.57
C VAL A 128 -9.82 5.94 17.41
N ASN A 129 -9.26 5.28 18.42
CA ASN A 129 -8.21 5.86 19.26
C ASN A 129 -6.96 6.21 18.43
N LEU A 130 -6.50 5.29 17.58
CA LEU A 130 -5.37 5.53 16.68
C LEU A 130 -5.65 6.67 15.70
N PHE A 131 -6.86 6.75 15.15
CA PHE A 131 -7.24 7.83 14.25
C PHE A 131 -7.19 9.19 14.94
N LEU A 132 -7.73 9.29 16.17
CA LEU A 132 -7.68 10.52 16.96
C LEU A 132 -6.24 10.95 17.27
N VAL A 133 -5.38 10.01 17.63
CA VAL A 133 -3.95 10.29 17.88
C VAL A 133 -3.23 10.69 16.60
N ARG A 134 -3.49 10.02 15.48
CA ARG A 134 -2.82 10.29 14.19
C ARG A 134 -3.29 11.57 13.50
N THR A 135 -4.41 12.16 13.94
CA THR A 135 -4.99 13.39 13.37
C THR A 135 -4.91 14.58 14.32
N SER A 136 -4.29 14.41 15.49
CA SER A 136 -4.15 15.46 16.51
C SER A 136 -3.06 16.49 16.20
N SER A 137 -2.11 16.14 15.33
CA SER A 137 -1.01 17.01 14.90
C SER A 137 -0.83 16.96 13.38
N ALA A 138 -0.16 17.97 12.84
CA ALA A 138 0.19 17.99 11.43
C ALA A 138 1.17 16.84 11.10
N PRO A 139 1.04 16.21 9.92
CA PRO A 139 1.94 15.14 9.53
C PRO A 139 3.36 15.66 9.29
N THR A 140 4.36 15.00 9.87
CA THR A 140 5.79 15.29 9.66
C THR A 140 6.37 14.60 8.43
N PHE A 141 5.64 13.65 7.85
CA PHE A 141 6.03 12.89 6.65
C PHE A 141 4.81 12.56 5.78
N GLY A 142 5.07 12.06 4.59
CA GLY A 142 4.02 11.69 3.62
C GLY A 142 3.74 12.80 2.62
N ILE A 143 2.83 12.50 1.70
CA ILE A 143 2.49 13.32 0.54
C ILE A 143 1.18 14.04 0.83
N GLN A 144 1.06 15.29 0.38
CA GLN A 144 -0.12 16.12 0.61
C GLN A 144 -0.75 16.63 -0.68
N GLY A 145 -2.05 16.93 -0.63
CA GLY A 145 -2.76 17.57 -1.73
C GLY A 145 -2.80 16.72 -3.00
N LEU A 146 -2.69 17.39 -4.16
CA LEU A 146 -2.77 16.74 -5.48
C LEU A 146 -1.62 15.78 -5.76
N ASP A 147 -0.48 15.94 -5.08
CA ASP A 147 0.65 15.03 -5.23
C ASP A 147 0.31 13.61 -4.79
N VAL A 148 -0.66 13.43 -3.88
CA VAL A 148 -1.14 12.09 -3.50
C VAL A 148 -1.71 11.35 -4.71
N ILE A 149 -2.46 12.05 -5.58
CA ILE A 149 -2.99 11.47 -6.81
C ILE A 149 -1.84 11.15 -7.76
N TYR A 150 -1.02 12.15 -8.06
CA TYR A 150 0.06 12.01 -9.04
C TYR A 150 1.01 10.88 -8.65
N GLN A 151 1.48 10.86 -7.41
CA GLN A 151 2.44 9.87 -6.92
C GLN A 151 1.81 8.47 -6.83
N THR A 152 0.53 8.36 -6.50
CA THR A 152 -0.17 7.06 -6.53
C THR A 152 -0.23 6.50 -7.94
N LEU A 153 -0.67 7.29 -8.91
CA LEU A 153 -0.78 6.84 -10.31
C LEU A 153 0.60 6.60 -10.94
N TYR A 154 1.59 7.42 -10.60
CA TYR A 154 2.96 7.28 -11.07
C TYR A 154 3.61 5.98 -10.58
N GLN A 155 3.46 5.66 -9.29
CA GLN A 155 3.98 4.40 -8.74
C GLN A 155 3.26 3.17 -9.30
N ILE A 156 1.92 3.22 -9.43
CA ILE A 156 1.14 2.14 -10.08
C ILE A 156 1.61 1.89 -11.52
N SER A 157 2.03 2.96 -12.20
CA SER A 157 2.53 2.95 -13.59
C SER A 157 4.03 2.64 -13.69
N GLY A 158 4.65 2.13 -12.63
CA GLY A 158 6.06 1.73 -12.63
C GLY A 158 7.03 2.91 -12.73
N PHE A 159 6.68 4.06 -12.17
CA PHE A 159 7.48 5.29 -12.20
C PHE A 159 7.75 5.78 -13.63
N SER A 160 6.73 5.72 -14.50
CA SER A 160 6.82 6.18 -15.88
C SER A 160 5.64 7.06 -16.26
N GLY A 161 5.93 8.32 -16.61
CA GLY A 161 4.94 9.31 -17.05
C GLY A 161 4.17 8.87 -18.31
N PRO A 162 4.83 8.37 -19.37
CA PRO A 162 4.14 7.85 -20.55
C PRO A 162 3.20 6.69 -20.24
N ILE A 163 3.60 5.75 -19.36
CA ILE A 163 2.75 4.62 -18.96
C ILE A 163 1.54 5.12 -18.15
N LEU A 164 1.73 6.10 -17.27
CA LEU A 164 0.64 6.75 -16.53
C LEU A 164 -0.40 7.32 -17.48
N ILE A 165 0.02 8.11 -18.47
CA ILE A 165 -0.89 8.72 -19.45
C ILE A 165 -1.63 7.63 -20.23
N LEU A 166 -0.92 6.60 -20.70
CA LEU A 166 -1.52 5.46 -21.39
C LEU A 166 -2.58 4.77 -20.51
N PHE A 167 -2.25 4.44 -19.26
CA PHE A 167 -3.15 3.79 -18.33
C PHE A 167 -4.37 4.66 -17.99
N ALA A 168 -4.19 5.97 -17.84
CA ALA A 168 -5.30 6.91 -17.65
C ALA A 168 -6.24 6.94 -18.86
N ILE A 169 -5.71 7.01 -20.08
CA ILE A 169 -6.50 6.99 -21.32
C ILE A 169 -7.28 5.66 -21.44
N LEU A 170 -6.61 4.53 -21.22
CA LEU A 170 -7.25 3.21 -21.29
C LEU A 170 -8.31 3.04 -20.20
N PHE A 171 -8.07 3.53 -18.99
CA PHE A 171 -9.08 3.52 -17.92
C PHE A 171 -10.32 4.33 -18.29
N LEU A 172 -10.13 5.54 -18.83
CA LEU A 172 -11.24 6.40 -19.29
C LEU A 172 -12.01 5.76 -20.44
N LEU A 173 -11.30 5.20 -21.43
CA LEU A 173 -11.90 4.48 -22.55
C LEU A 173 -12.70 3.26 -22.07
N GLY A 174 -12.13 2.44 -21.21
CA GLY A 174 -12.82 1.27 -20.66
C GLY A 174 -14.00 1.63 -19.77
N THR A 175 -13.92 2.74 -19.03
CA THR A 175 -15.06 3.30 -18.29
C THR A 175 -16.17 3.77 -19.25
N ALA A 176 -15.82 4.47 -20.33
CA ALA A 176 -16.78 4.91 -21.34
C ALA A 176 -17.46 3.74 -22.07
N CYS A 177 -16.70 2.70 -22.43
CA CYS A 177 -17.24 1.46 -22.98
C CYS A 177 -18.17 0.75 -22.00
N THR A 178 -17.80 0.73 -20.71
CA THR A 178 -18.65 0.17 -19.65
C THR A 178 -19.92 0.99 -19.46
N TRP A 179 -19.86 2.32 -19.57
CA TRP A 179 -21.02 3.20 -19.38
C TRP A 179 -22.14 2.92 -20.41
N ARG A 180 -21.75 2.60 -21.65
CA ARG A 180 -22.70 2.28 -22.73
C ARG A 180 -23.45 0.97 -22.49
N GLU A 181 -22.80 -0.02 -21.87
CA GLU A 181 -23.37 -1.35 -21.64
C GLU A 181 -24.00 -1.51 -20.24
N ASN A 182 -23.36 -0.97 -19.21
CA ASN A 182 -23.74 -1.12 -17.81
C ASN A 182 -23.36 0.14 -17.01
N ARG A 183 -24.30 1.09 -16.91
CA ARG A 183 -24.12 2.35 -16.16
C ARG A 183 -23.71 2.12 -14.70
N ASN A 184 -24.29 1.13 -14.02
CA ASN A 184 -23.94 0.82 -12.64
C ASN A 184 -22.49 0.33 -12.54
N GLY A 185 -22.03 -0.51 -13.46
CA GLY A 185 -20.63 -0.94 -13.52
C GLY A 185 -19.67 0.23 -13.73
N ALA A 186 -20.03 1.20 -14.57
CA ALA A 186 -19.19 2.38 -14.80
C ALA A 186 -19.22 3.34 -13.59
N LEU A 187 -20.37 3.52 -12.93
CA LEU A 187 -20.46 4.27 -11.67
C LEU A 187 -19.59 3.64 -10.59
N LEU A 188 -19.52 2.31 -10.50
CA LEU A 188 -18.61 1.61 -9.60
C LEU A 188 -17.15 1.95 -9.89
N LEU A 189 -16.71 1.88 -11.16
CA LEU A 189 -15.32 2.22 -11.54
C LEU A 189 -14.98 3.69 -11.20
N VAL A 190 -15.85 4.63 -11.55
CA VAL A 190 -15.63 6.06 -11.30
C VAL A 190 -15.62 6.35 -9.79
N SER A 191 -16.62 5.86 -9.05
CA SER A 191 -16.70 6.09 -7.61
C SER A 191 -15.51 5.48 -6.85
N MET A 192 -15.09 4.26 -7.22
CA MET A 192 -13.91 3.62 -6.64
C MET A 192 -12.59 4.30 -7.00
N MET A 193 -12.50 4.94 -8.15
CA MET A 193 -11.28 5.66 -8.54
C MET A 193 -11.24 7.06 -7.92
N VAL A 194 -12.34 7.80 -7.96
CA VAL A 194 -12.38 9.21 -7.58
C VAL A 194 -12.52 9.40 -6.08
N LEU A 195 -13.47 8.72 -5.41
CA LEU A 195 -13.78 9.01 -4.02
C LEU A 195 -12.63 8.67 -3.05
N PRO A 196 -11.89 7.56 -3.20
CA PRO A 196 -10.72 7.31 -2.35
C PRO A 196 -9.60 8.31 -2.54
N LEU A 197 -9.37 8.77 -3.77
CA LEU A 197 -8.38 9.80 -4.06
C LEU A 197 -8.77 11.14 -3.43
N VAL A 198 -10.04 11.54 -3.53
CA VAL A 198 -10.56 12.74 -2.85
C VAL A 198 -10.44 12.60 -1.34
N ALA A 199 -10.83 11.46 -0.78
CA ALA A 199 -10.68 11.19 0.65
C ALA A 199 -9.20 11.27 1.08
N SER A 200 -8.28 10.73 0.26
CA SER A 200 -6.84 10.81 0.52
C SER A 200 -6.33 12.26 0.51
N ILE A 201 -6.78 13.08 -0.44
CA ILE A 201 -6.42 14.52 -0.48
C ILE A 201 -6.86 15.21 0.81
N VAL A 202 -8.13 15.04 1.20
CA VAL A 202 -8.68 15.67 2.41
C VAL A 202 -7.90 15.24 3.65
N LEU A 203 -7.65 13.93 3.78
CA LEU A 203 -6.96 13.35 4.94
C LEU A 203 -5.46 13.64 4.96
N SER A 204 -4.83 13.89 3.81
CA SER A 204 -3.39 14.14 3.72
C SER A 204 -2.92 15.38 4.49
N SER A 205 -3.81 16.34 4.74
CA SER A 205 -3.53 17.51 5.59
C SER A 205 -3.51 17.20 7.09
N ARG A 206 -4.07 16.05 7.50
CA ARG A 206 -4.26 15.66 8.90
C ARG A 206 -3.49 14.40 9.29
N MET A 207 -3.12 13.57 8.33
CA MET A 207 -2.36 12.36 8.61
C MET A 207 -1.41 12.04 7.45
N PRO A 208 -0.28 11.36 7.72
CA PRO A 208 0.66 11.00 6.68
C PRO A 208 0.02 10.11 5.62
N MET A 209 -0.07 10.57 4.37
CA MET A 209 -0.55 9.77 3.24
C MET A 209 0.60 9.27 2.39
N ILE A 210 0.58 7.98 2.06
CA ILE A 210 1.59 7.36 1.20
C ILE A 210 0.86 6.52 0.13
N PRO A 211 1.30 6.54 -1.14
CA PRO A 211 0.68 5.81 -2.25
C PRO A 211 0.30 4.35 -1.96
N ARG A 212 1.12 3.63 -1.19
CA ARG A 212 0.86 2.21 -0.84
C ARG A 212 -0.42 1.96 -0.06
N TYR A 213 -1.00 2.97 0.60
CA TYR A 213 -2.30 2.83 1.26
C TYR A 213 -3.43 2.61 0.27
N LEU A 214 -3.25 3.06 -0.97
CA LEU A 214 -4.20 2.97 -2.07
C LEU A 214 -3.99 1.72 -2.96
N ILE A 215 -3.15 0.76 -2.52
CA ILE A 215 -2.86 -0.45 -3.30
C ILE A 215 -4.12 -1.27 -3.65
N TYR A 216 -5.17 -1.19 -2.83
CA TYR A 216 -6.44 -1.84 -3.11
C TYR A 216 -7.15 -1.30 -4.37
N LEU A 217 -6.73 -0.15 -4.92
CA LEU A 217 -7.28 0.37 -6.18
C LEU A 217 -6.88 -0.48 -7.38
N LEU A 218 -5.78 -1.24 -7.30
CA LEU A 218 -5.26 -2.04 -8.42
C LEU A 218 -6.31 -2.92 -9.12
N PRO A 219 -7.14 -3.75 -8.44
CA PRO A 219 -8.18 -4.54 -9.10
C PRO A 219 -9.15 -3.67 -9.89
N VAL A 220 -9.61 -2.56 -9.32
CA VAL A 220 -10.58 -1.66 -9.98
C VAL A 220 -9.92 -0.98 -11.18
N TYR A 221 -8.72 -0.44 -10.98
CA TYR A 221 -7.99 0.28 -12.00
C TYR A 221 -7.67 -0.61 -13.20
N PHE A 222 -7.14 -1.81 -12.95
CA PHE A 222 -6.83 -2.75 -14.03
C PHE A 222 -8.07 -3.36 -14.68
N ILE A 223 -9.20 -3.48 -14.00
CA ILE A 223 -10.47 -3.86 -14.64
C ILE A 223 -11.00 -2.75 -15.54
N GLY A 224 -10.90 -1.49 -15.11
CA GLY A 224 -11.24 -0.33 -15.92
C GLY A 224 -10.39 -0.27 -17.19
N ILE A 225 -9.06 -0.42 -17.06
CA ILE A 225 -8.13 -0.50 -18.20
C ILE A 225 -8.47 -1.70 -19.08
N ALA A 226 -8.60 -2.89 -18.50
CA ALA A 226 -8.90 -4.11 -19.25
C ALA A 226 -10.21 -4.00 -20.03
N SER A 227 -11.21 -3.29 -19.51
CA SER A 227 -12.50 -3.06 -20.18
C SER A 227 -12.40 -2.24 -21.47
N SER A 228 -11.27 -1.56 -21.74
CA SER A 228 -11.04 -0.87 -23.01
C SER A 228 -10.79 -1.83 -24.18
N TYR A 229 -10.54 -3.11 -23.91
CA TYR A 229 -10.26 -4.10 -24.95
C TYR A 229 -11.41 -4.28 -25.95
N THR A 230 -12.66 -4.06 -25.52
CA THR A 230 -13.82 -4.20 -26.40
C THR A 230 -13.79 -3.20 -27.55
N ALA A 231 -13.30 -1.97 -27.29
CA ALA A 231 -13.08 -0.97 -28.33
C ALA A 231 -11.93 -1.33 -29.30
N LEU A 232 -10.97 -2.14 -28.85
CA LEU A 232 -9.81 -2.59 -29.64
C LEU A 232 -10.10 -3.90 -30.41
N SER A 233 -11.01 -4.72 -29.90
CA SER A 233 -11.42 -6.00 -30.51
C SER A 233 -12.15 -5.84 -31.85
N THR A 234 -12.66 -4.64 -32.14
CA THR A 234 -13.19 -4.30 -33.47
C THR A 234 -12.09 -4.17 -34.52
N LEU A 235 -10.85 -3.90 -34.10
CA LEU A 235 -9.68 -3.72 -34.97
C LEU A 235 -8.84 -5.01 -35.12
N VAL A 236 -8.91 -5.93 -34.15
CA VAL A 236 -8.13 -7.17 -34.12
C VAL A 236 -9.01 -8.32 -33.68
N GLN A 237 -8.85 -9.51 -34.28
CA GLN A 237 -9.57 -10.73 -33.85
C GLN A 237 -9.51 -10.90 -32.32
N ASP A 238 -10.68 -11.08 -31.70
CA ASP A 238 -10.91 -11.04 -30.24
C ASP A 238 -9.89 -11.85 -29.42
N ARG A 239 -9.55 -13.08 -29.86
CA ARG A 239 -8.56 -13.93 -29.16
C ARG A 239 -7.13 -13.38 -29.22
N LYS A 240 -6.72 -12.78 -30.35
CA LYS A 240 -5.36 -12.23 -30.51
C LYS A 240 -5.19 -10.95 -29.70
N ALA A 241 -6.24 -10.13 -29.56
CA ALA A 241 -6.20 -8.92 -28.77
C ALA A 241 -5.81 -9.18 -27.31
N VAL A 242 -6.30 -10.27 -26.71
CA VAL A 242 -5.94 -10.67 -25.33
C VAL A 242 -4.46 -11.05 -25.23
N TYR A 243 -3.94 -11.88 -26.14
CA TYR A 243 -2.52 -12.26 -26.11
C TYR A 243 -1.60 -11.04 -26.32
N VAL A 244 -1.97 -10.14 -27.23
CA VAL A 244 -1.24 -8.88 -27.44
C VAL A 244 -1.28 -8.03 -26.17
N ALA A 245 -2.43 -7.88 -25.51
CA ALA A 245 -2.54 -7.10 -24.27
C ALA A 245 -1.66 -7.69 -23.14
N VAL A 246 -1.61 -9.02 -23.00
CA VAL A 246 -0.73 -9.69 -22.03
C VAL A 246 0.74 -9.46 -22.37
N ALA A 247 1.13 -9.61 -23.64
CA ALA A 247 2.50 -9.36 -24.09
C ALA A 247 2.91 -7.90 -23.87
N VAL A 248 2.02 -6.94 -24.17
CA VAL A 248 2.24 -5.51 -23.94
C VAL A 248 2.38 -5.21 -22.45
N ALA A 249 1.52 -5.78 -21.59
CA ALA A 249 1.63 -5.60 -20.13
C ALA A 249 3.00 -6.08 -19.59
N PHE A 250 3.49 -7.21 -20.09
CA PHE A 250 4.82 -7.72 -19.78
C PHE A 250 5.92 -6.79 -20.29
N LEU A 251 5.90 -6.43 -21.58
CA LEU A 251 6.92 -5.59 -22.20
C LEU A 251 7.03 -4.20 -21.57
N ILE A 252 5.89 -3.60 -21.21
CA ILE A 252 5.83 -2.30 -20.52
C ILE A 252 6.47 -2.39 -19.12
N SER A 253 6.30 -3.52 -18.45
CA SER A 253 6.79 -3.71 -17.08
C SER A 253 8.24 -4.21 -17.03
N MET A 254 8.74 -4.81 -18.12
CA MET A 254 10.04 -5.48 -18.17
C MET A 254 11.22 -4.59 -17.77
N PRO A 255 11.36 -3.33 -18.23
CA PRO A 255 12.50 -2.48 -17.84
C PRO A 255 12.55 -2.22 -16.33
N PHE A 256 11.39 -1.99 -15.70
CA PHE A 256 11.30 -1.86 -14.25
C PHE A 256 11.70 -3.16 -13.56
N LEU A 257 11.15 -4.30 -13.99
CA LEU A 257 11.42 -5.59 -13.38
C LEU A 257 12.90 -5.99 -13.51
N ALA A 258 13.51 -5.74 -14.67
CA ALA A 258 14.93 -5.94 -14.87
C ALA A 258 15.73 -5.16 -13.82
N THR A 259 15.50 -3.85 -13.72
CA THR A 259 16.19 -2.98 -12.75
C THR A 259 15.92 -3.41 -11.31
N TYR A 260 14.68 -3.77 -10.98
CA TYR A 260 14.25 -4.20 -9.65
C TYR A 260 14.98 -5.48 -9.18
N TYR A 261 15.18 -6.43 -10.08
CA TYR A 261 15.84 -7.70 -9.75
C TYR A 261 17.36 -7.67 -9.90
N THR A 262 17.94 -6.69 -10.60
CA THR A 262 19.41 -6.55 -10.74
C THR A 262 20.02 -5.56 -9.77
N THR A 263 19.23 -4.60 -9.27
CA THR A 263 19.73 -3.52 -8.41
C THR A 263 19.12 -3.66 -7.02
N PRO A 264 19.91 -3.62 -5.94
CA PRO A 264 19.39 -3.67 -4.58
C PRO A 264 18.32 -2.60 -4.32
N GLN A 265 17.15 -3.02 -3.84
CA GLN A 265 16.00 -2.13 -3.59
C GLN A 265 15.66 -1.98 -2.11
N LYS A 266 16.02 -2.97 -1.27
CA LYS A 266 15.64 -3.05 0.14
C LYS A 266 16.88 -3.18 1.00
N ASN A 267 16.77 -2.69 2.24
CA ASN A 267 17.85 -2.80 3.20
C ASN A 267 18.20 -4.26 3.48
N ASP A 268 19.49 -4.59 3.42
CA ASP A 268 20.00 -5.92 3.76
C ASP A 268 20.43 -5.96 5.23
N TRP A 269 19.43 -5.98 6.12
CA TRP A 269 19.63 -6.03 7.57
C TRP A 269 20.39 -7.27 8.02
N ARG A 270 20.21 -8.41 7.35
CA ARG A 270 20.93 -9.65 7.66
C ARG A 270 22.42 -9.47 7.44
N GLY A 271 22.75 -9.03 6.23
CA GLY A 271 24.12 -8.80 5.85
C GLY A 271 24.80 -7.71 6.67
N PHE A 272 24.09 -6.60 6.90
CA PHE A 272 24.58 -5.49 7.72
C PHE A 272 24.87 -5.95 9.16
N SER A 273 23.95 -6.72 9.75
CA SER A 273 24.14 -7.24 11.12
C SER A 273 25.33 -8.18 11.22
N SER A 274 25.59 -8.98 10.18
CA SER A 274 26.78 -9.86 10.13
C SER A 274 28.08 -9.06 10.09
N GLU A 275 28.12 -7.93 9.39
CA GLU A 275 29.28 -7.04 9.37
C GLU A 275 29.43 -6.32 10.71
N LEU A 276 28.33 -5.80 11.25
CA LEU A 276 28.31 -5.10 12.53
C LEU A 276 28.81 -5.98 13.68
N SER A 277 28.33 -7.23 13.77
CA SER A 277 28.75 -8.19 14.80
C SER A 277 30.24 -8.52 14.72
N GLY A 278 30.85 -8.40 13.54
CA GLY A 278 32.30 -8.55 13.37
C GLY A 278 33.13 -7.34 13.82
N MET A 279 32.49 -6.19 14.05
CA MET A 279 33.15 -4.93 14.46
C MET A 279 32.93 -4.59 15.94
N THR A 280 31.78 -5.00 16.49
CA THR A 280 31.37 -4.73 17.87
C THR A 280 31.93 -5.75 18.84
N GLY A 281 32.24 -5.30 20.06
CA GLY A 281 32.64 -6.16 21.18
C GLY A 281 31.97 -5.79 22.49
N GLU A 282 32.36 -6.47 23.57
CA GLU A 282 31.80 -6.22 24.90
C GLU A 282 31.95 -4.75 25.29
N ARG A 283 30.87 -4.18 25.85
CA ARG A 283 30.75 -2.78 26.30
C ARG A 283 30.57 -1.74 25.20
N ASP A 284 30.68 -2.09 23.91
CA ASP A 284 30.40 -1.17 22.82
C ASP A 284 28.93 -0.71 22.85
N LEU A 285 28.73 0.53 22.39
CA LEU A 285 27.42 1.15 22.29
C LEU A 285 26.93 1.08 20.84
N ILE A 286 25.67 0.71 20.63
CA ILE A 286 24.99 0.78 19.34
C ILE A 286 23.84 1.76 19.48
N VAL A 287 23.89 2.86 18.72
CA VAL A 287 22.83 3.85 18.67
C VAL A 287 22.12 3.72 17.34
N VAL A 288 20.81 3.43 17.36
CA VAL A 288 19.99 3.33 16.16
C VAL A 288 19.24 4.63 15.89
N LEU A 289 19.33 5.12 14.65
CA LEU A 289 18.74 6.36 14.19
C LEU A 289 17.98 6.15 12.87
N PRO A 290 16.65 6.21 12.85
CA PRO A 290 15.75 6.49 13.97
C PRO A 290 15.46 5.25 14.85
N PRO A 291 14.93 5.40 16.08
CA PRO A 291 14.81 4.30 17.04
C PRO A 291 14.00 3.11 16.55
N TYR A 292 13.02 3.33 15.67
CA TYR A 292 12.17 2.26 15.14
C TYR A 292 12.92 1.26 14.24
N ILE A 293 14.14 1.57 13.77
CA ILE A 293 14.95 0.61 13.01
C ILE A 293 15.61 -0.44 13.90
N ALA A 294 15.49 -0.33 15.23
CA ALA A 294 15.83 -1.43 16.12
C ALA A 294 15.06 -2.71 15.74
N GLN A 295 13.80 -2.61 15.31
CA GLN A 295 12.98 -3.78 15.01
C GLN A 295 13.59 -4.72 13.94
N PRO A 296 13.99 -4.24 12.75
CA PRO A 296 14.67 -5.09 11.78
C PRO A 296 16.10 -5.48 12.19
N LEU A 297 16.82 -4.63 12.94
CA LEU A 297 18.16 -4.96 13.44
C LEU A 297 18.10 -6.13 14.44
N ASP A 298 17.17 -6.11 15.38
CA ASP A 298 17.03 -7.10 16.47
C ASP A 298 16.68 -8.50 15.99
N TYR A 299 16.18 -8.61 14.77
CA TYR A 299 15.94 -9.89 14.14
C TYR A 299 17.23 -10.61 13.72
N TYR A 300 18.30 -9.86 13.45
CA TYR A 300 19.56 -10.38 12.92
C TYR A 300 20.78 -10.12 13.82
N TYR A 301 20.70 -9.14 14.73
CA TYR A 301 21.74 -8.73 15.65
C TYR A 301 21.31 -8.97 17.10
N SER A 302 22.19 -9.55 17.92
CA SER A 302 21.91 -9.85 19.33
C SER A 302 22.91 -9.16 20.25
N ASN A 303 22.46 -8.08 20.87
CA ASN A 303 23.22 -7.33 21.87
C ASN A 303 23.58 -8.15 23.11
N THR A 304 22.81 -9.19 23.44
CA THR A 304 23.15 -10.13 24.53
C THR A 304 24.32 -11.04 24.18
N THR A 305 24.47 -11.41 22.91
CA THR A 305 25.55 -12.29 22.45
C THR A 305 26.86 -11.51 22.39
N ASP A 306 26.80 -10.27 21.93
CA ASP A 306 27.97 -9.42 21.70
C ASP A 306 28.34 -8.56 22.93
N GLY A 307 27.52 -8.60 23.99
CA GLY A 307 27.74 -7.81 25.20
C GLY A 307 27.64 -6.30 24.98
N THR A 308 26.88 -5.87 23.97
CA THR A 308 26.70 -4.45 23.61
C THR A 308 25.51 -3.81 24.32
N LEU A 309 25.55 -2.49 24.45
CA LEU A 309 24.40 -1.69 24.88
C LEU A 309 23.76 -1.05 23.65
N LYS A 310 22.45 -1.23 23.46
CA LYS A 310 21.72 -0.64 22.34
C LYS A 310 20.77 0.45 22.81
N LEU A 311 20.86 1.62 22.19
CA LEU A 311 20.03 2.81 22.46
C LEU A 311 19.43 3.35 21.15
N GLY A 312 18.40 4.18 21.25
CA GLY A 312 17.82 4.88 20.11
C GLY A 312 17.92 6.38 20.27
N ALA A 313 18.14 7.10 19.17
CA ALA A 313 18.15 8.55 19.12
C ALA A 313 17.35 9.05 17.90
N ASN A 314 16.61 10.15 18.08
CA ASN A 314 15.92 10.85 17.01
C ASN A 314 16.70 12.10 16.57
N THR A 315 17.29 12.83 17.52
CA THR A 315 17.90 14.16 17.28
C THR A 315 19.37 14.20 17.67
N GLY A 316 20.08 15.28 17.32
CA GLY A 316 21.44 15.52 17.81
C GLY A 316 21.49 15.77 19.31
N GLU A 317 20.43 16.31 19.92
CA GLU A 317 20.32 16.43 21.39
C GLU A 317 20.32 15.05 22.07
N ASP A 318 19.57 14.07 21.53
CA ASP A 318 19.59 12.68 22.02
C ASP A 318 21.02 12.10 21.93
N LEU A 319 21.73 12.37 20.82
CA LEU A 319 23.11 11.91 20.62
C LEU A 319 24.09 12.54 21.63
N ARG A 320 23.99 13.86 21.88
CA ARG A 320 24.79 14.56 22.89
C ARG A 320 24.55 13.97 24.28
N ALA A 321 23.29 13.77 24.66
CA ALA A 321 22.94 13.18 25.96
C ALA A 321 23.48 11.75 26.11
N ILE A 322 23.42 10.94 25.05
CA ILE A 322 23.99 9.59 25.04
C ILE A 322 25.52 9.64 25.23
N GLN A 323 26.21 10.53 24.52
CA GLN A 323 27.67 10.70 24.63
C GLN A 323 28.08 11.15 26.03
N GLU A 324 27.33 12.06 26.66
CA GLU A 324 27.58 12.53 28.03
C GLU A 324 27.44 11.41 29.09
N VAL A 325 26.50 10.49 28.90
CA VAL A 325 26.28 9.36 29.82
C VAL A 325 27.32 8.24 29.61
N TYR A 326 27.81 8.07 28.38
CA TYR A 326 28.74 7.00 28.01
C TYR A 326 30.02 7.51 27.32
N PRO A 327 30.79 8.44 27.94
CA PRO A 327 31.89 9.13 27.27
C PRO A 327 33.06 8.20 26.91
N ASP A 328 33.27 7.14 27.69
CA ASP A 328 34.39 6.20 27.52
C ASP A 328 34.02 4.97 26.68
N ARG A 329 32.80 4.92 26.10
CA ARG A 329 32.36 3.79 25.29
C ARG A 329 32.52 4.11 23.82
N ARG A 330 33.17 3.19 23.09
CA ARG A 330 33.14 3.18 21.63
C ARG A 330 31.69 3.00 21.16
N ALA A 331 31.23 3.89 20.31
CA ALA A 331 29.86 3.93 19.83
C ALA A 331 29.78 3.67 18.32
N PHE A 332 28.76 2.93 17.91
CA PHE A 332 28.40 2.69 16.52
C PHE A 332 27.01 3.27 16.27
N TYR A 333 26.90 4.18 15.32
CA TYR A 333 25.65 4.83 14.95
C TYR A 333 25.13 4.18 13.67
N VAL A 334 24.03 3.46 13.79
CA VAL A 334 23.32 2.81 12.69
C VAL A 334 22.24 3.75 12.20
N VAL A 335 22.36 4.23 10.97
CA VAL A 335 21.50 5.28 10.41
C VAL A 335 20.83 4.80 9.13
N THR A 336 19.55 5.10 8.95
CA THR A 336 18.86 4.90 7.67
C THR A 336 18.41 6.24 7.08
N SER A 337 18.20 6.28 5.77
CA SER A 337 17.86 7.51 5.03
C SER A 337 16.55 8.18 5.49
N ASP A 338 15.68 7.46 6.19
CA ASP A 338 14.41 7.95 6.72
C ASP A 338 14.53 8.63 8.10
N ILE A 339 15.74 8.88 8.60
CA ILE A 339 15.99 9.71 9.80
C ILE A 339 15.35 11.11 9.70
N LEU A 340 15.35 11.71 8.51
CA LEU A 340 14.75 13.02 8.27
C LEU A 340 13.23 13.06 8.51
N ALA A 341 12.56 11.90 8.63
CA ALA A 341 11.15 11.84 8.99
C ALA A 341 10.88 12.12 10.48
N VAL A 342 11.86 11.89 11.36
CA VAL A 342 11.79 12.17 12.80
C VAL A 342 12.65 13.36 13.22
N ASP A 343 13.70 13.67 12.45
CA ASP A 343 14.48 14.90 12.57
C ASP A 343 14.54 15.65 11.24
N PRO A 344 13.51 16.46 10.92
CA PRO A 344 13.46 17.25 9.69
C PRO A 344 14.53 18.34 9.61
N THR A 345 15.13 18.71 10.75
CA THR A 345 16.17 19.74 10.80
C THR A 345 17.53 19.23 10.35
N GLY A 346 17.73 17.90 10.46
CA GLY A 346 19.02 17.26 10.17
C GLY A 346 20.08 17.50 11.25
N ASP A 347 19.71 17.95 12.46
CA ASP A 347 20.64 18.14 13.59
C ASP A 347 21.37 16.84 13.95
N ALA A 348 20.69 15.69 13.90
CA ALA A 348 21.32 14.38 14.15
C ALA A 348 22.41 14.07 13.11
N LEU A 349 22.17 14.39 11.84
CA LEU A 349 23.15 14.19 10.77
C LEU A 349 24.32 15.17 10.90
N GLY A 350 24.05 16.45 11.19
CA GLY A 350 25.09 17.44 11.45
C GLY A 350 25.97 17.07 12.65
N TRP A 351 25.37 16.55 13.72
CA TRP A 351 26.13 16.05 14.86
C TRP A 351 27.03 14.86 14.49
N LEU A 352 26.53 13.91 13.70
CA LEU A 352 27.32 12.75 13.24
C LEU A 352 28.49 13.18 12.36
N ASP A 353 28.30 14.15 11.47
CA ASP A 353 29.37 14.69 10.62
C ASP A 353 30.49 15.37 11.44
N GLU A 354 30.15 15.97 12.58
CA GLU A 354 31.12 16.65 13.46
C GLU A 354 31.80 15.70 14.46
N ASN A 355 31.11 14.65 14.92
CA ASN A 355 31.52 13.86 16.10
C ASN A 355 31.77 12.37 15.82
N ALA A 356 31.49 11.89 14.60
CA ALA A 356 31.67 10.48 14.23
C ALA A 356 32.36 10.34 12.87
N VAL A 357 32.92 9.16 12.63
CA VAL A 357 33.60 8.81 11.37
C VAL A 357 32.75 7.81 10.60
N PHE A 358 32.53 8.06 9.32
CA PHE A 358 31.83 7.13 8.44
C PHE A 358 32.60 5.80 8.31
N ALA A 359 31.98 4.71 8.76
CA ALA A 359 32.58 3.38 8.83
C ALA A 359 32.13 2.46 7.68
N GLY A 360 31.09 2.84 6.93
CA GLY A 360 30.62 2.10 5.76
C GLY A 360 29.10 2.17 5.59
N GLN A 361 28.61 1.51 4.55
CA GLN A 361 27.17 1.35 4.32
C GLN A 361 26.84 0.02 3.66
N ARG A 362 25.62 -0.46 3.88
CA ARG A 362 25.06 -1.59 3.16
C ARG A 362 23.61 -1.32 2.78
N MET A 363 23.38 -1.15 1.47
CA MET A 363 22.04 -1.02 0.87
C MET A 363 21.12 -0.03 1.61
N GLY A 364 21.61 1.19 1.85
CA GLY A 364 20.85 2.26 2.51
C GLY A 364 20.81 2.20 4.04
N ILE A 365 21.59 1.30 4.66
CA ILE A 365 21.94 1.34 6.09
C ILE A 365 23.37 1.89 6.19
N TYR A 366 23.54 3.00 6.88
CA TYR A 366 24.81 3.71 7.05
C TYR A 366 25.35 3.44 8.46
N LEU A 367 26.65 3.28 8.57
CA LEU A 367 27.34 3.06 9.85
C LEU A 367 28.35 4.18 10.07
N PHE A 368 28.28 4.80 11.24
CA PHE A 368 29.31 5.68 11.76
C PHE A 368 29.87 5.10 13.05
N ALA A 369 31.13 5.43 13.37
CA ALA A 369 31.77 5.05 14.61
C ALA A 369 32.29 6.29 15.34
N SER A 370 32.28 6.28 16.67
CA SER A 370 32.97 7.29 17.47
C SER A 370 34.46 7.34 17.10
N GLY A 371 35.00 8.56 16.97
CA GLY A 371 36.42 8.81 16.67
C GLY A 371 37.39 8.41 17.77
#